data_AF-A0A526XMX9-F1
#
_entry.id   AF-A0A526XMX9-F1
#
_cell.length_a   1.000
_cell.length_b   1.000
_cell.length_c   1.000
_cell.angle_alpha   90.00
_cell.angle_beta   90.00
_cell.angle_gamma   90.00
#
_symmetry.space_group_name_H-M   'P 1'
#
loop_
_entity.id
_entity.type
_entity.pdbx_description
1 polymer ?
#
loop_
_entity_poly.entity_id
_entity_poly.type
_entity_poly.pdbx_seq_one_letter_code
_entity_poly.pdbx_strand_id
1 'polypeptide(L)' 'DCQGEILAVRAVKTPEEVKCLQVSMAGAEAAVYAVREAIKPGVSENDLFAIMYHEVIRQGGEFIETRLLTSGQRTNPW' A
#
# COMPACT_ATOMS: atom_id res chain seq x y z
N ASP A 1 -22.76 -0.59 -20.40
CA ASP A 1 -22.23 -0.07 -19.13
C ASP A 1 -20.80 0.38 -19.40
N CYS A 2 -20.52 1.67 -19.27
CA CYS A 2 -19.20 2.23 -19.57
C CYS A 2 -18.12 1.75 -18.59
N GLN A 3 -18.47 1.19 -17.42
CA GLN A 3 -17.49 0.69 -16.46
C GLN A 3 -16.67 -0.47 -17.04
N GLY A 4 -17.33 -1.42 -17.72
CA GLY A 4 -16.65 -2.56 -18.35
C GLY A 4 -15.63 -2.11 -19.41
N GLU A 5 -15.99 -1.13 -20.23
CA GLU A 5 -15.11 -0.57 -21.27
C GLU A 5 -13.92 0.18 -20.66
N ILE A 6 -14.15 1.01 -19.63
CA ILE A 6 -13.08 1.73 -18.92
C ILE A 6 -12.07 0.74 -18.32
N LEU A 7 -12.55 -0.34 -17.70
CA LEU A 7 -11.69 -1.36 -17.10
C LEU A 7 -10.87 -2.11 -18.17
N ALA A 8 -11.50 -2.46 -19.31
CA ALA A 8 -10.81 -3.13 -20.41
C ALA A 8 -9.68 -2.27 -21.00
N VAL A 9 -9.92 -0.96 -21.19
CA VAL A 9 -8.89 -0.04 -21.68
C VAL A 9 -7.77 0.13 -20.65
N ARG A 10 -8.09 0.27 -19.36
CA ARG A 10 -7.08 0.40 -18.29
C ARG A 10 -6.28 -0.88 -18.03
N ALA A 11 -6.70 -2.03 -18.53
CA ALA A 11 -6.01 -3.30 -18.31
C ALA A 11 -4.64 -3.35 -18.99
N VAL A 12 -4.49 -2.71 -20.16
CA VAL A 12 -3.22 -2.65 -20.89
C VAL A 12 -2.55 -1.31 -20.60
N LYS A 13 -1.33 -1.36 -20.06
CA LYS A 13 -0.55 -0.16 -19.71
C LYS A 13 0.35 0.26 -20.86
N THR A 14 0.42 1.57 -21.07
CA THR A 14 1.44 2.20 -21.91
C THR A 14 2.84 2.09 -21.26
N PRO A 15 3.92 2.19 -22.04
CA PRO A 15 5.28 2.20 -21.48
C PRO A 15 5.50 3.29 -20.43
N GLU A 16 4.86 4.45 -20.57
CA GLU A 16 4.94 5.58 -19.64
C GLU A 16 4.23 5.28 -18.33
N GLU A 17 3.03 4.69 -18.36
CA GLU A 17 2.32 4.25 -17.16
C GLU A 17 3.11 3.18 -16.40
N VAL A 18 3.79 2.27 -17.10
CA VAL A 18 4.65 1.27 -16.46
C VAL A 18 5.80 1.93 -15.69
N LYS A 19 6.41 2.98 -16.24
CA LYS A 19 7.44 3.76 -15.51
C LYS A 19 6.86 4.41 -14.26
N CYS A 20 5.66 4.98 -14.33
CA CYS A 20 4.98 5.54 -13.17
C CYS A 20 4.69 4.47 -12.10
N LEU A 21 4.25 3.27 -12.52
CA LEU A 21 4.00 2.15 -11.61
C LEU A 21 5.28 1.66 -10.92
N GLN A 22 6.42 1.66 -11.63
CA GLN A 22 7.72 1.32 -11.03
C GLN A 22 8.11 2.31 -9.92
N VAL A 23 7.93 3.60 -10.16
CA VAL A 23 8.18 4.65 -9.14
C VAL A 23 7.22 4.49 -7.96
N SER A 24 5.94 4.27 -8.23
CA SER A 24 4.93 4.05 -7.19
C SER A 24 5.24 2.81 -6.36
N MET A 25 5.72 1.73 -6.98
CA MET A 25 6.07 0.49 -6.29
C MET A 25 7.27 0.70 -5.36
N ALA A 26 8.31 1.41 -5.81
CA ALA A 26 9.46 1.73 -4.97
C ALA A 26 9.04 2.50 -3.69
N GLY A 27 8.06 3.41 -3.81
CA GLY A 27 7.50 4.11 -2.66
C GLY A 27 6.70 3.21 -1.72
N ALA A 28 5.91 2.28 -2.26
CA ALA A 28 5.20 1.28 -1.47
C ALA A 28 6.16 0.33 -0.73
N GLU A 29 7.24 -0.10 -1.39
CA GLU A 29 8.28 -0.93 -0.78
C GLU A 29 9.00 -0.20 0.36
N ALA A 30 9.30 1.09 0.19
CA ALA A 30 9.86 1.92 1.27
C ALA A 30 8.92 2.03 2.47
N ALA A 31 7.60 2.18 2.24
CA ALA A 31 6.60 2.17 3.31
C ALA A 31 6.53 0.84 4.06
N VAL A 32 6.54 -0.29 3.34
CA VAL A 32 6.60 -1.62 3.94
C VAL A 32 7.90 -1.84 4.71
N TYR A 33 9.04 -1.35 4.19
CA TYR A 33 10.32 -1.41 4.88
C TYR A 33 10.31 -0.61 6.20
N ALA A 34 9.75 0.59 6.21
CA ALA A 34 9.59 1.40 7.42
C ALA A 34 8.72 0.70 8.48
N VAL A 35 7.63 0.06 8.06
CA VAL A 35 6.82 -0.79 8.95
C VAL A 35 7.67 -1.93 9.51
N ARG A 36 8.40 -2.64 8.66
CA ARG A 36 9.24 -3.77 9.07
C ARG A 36 10.27 -3.39 10.14
N GLU A 37 10.94 -2.25 9.97
CA GLU A 37 11.92 -1.74 10.95
C GLU A 37 11.26 -1.31 12.27
N ALA A 38 9.99 -0.92 12.23
CA ALA A 38 9.23 -0.51 13.42
C ALA A 38 8.63 -1.69 14.21
N ILE A 39 8.58 -2.90 13.64
CA ILE A 39 8.02 -4.08 14.31
C ILE A 39 8.88 -4.45 15.53
N LYS A 40 8.27 -4.35 16.71
CA LYS A 40 8.85 -4.80 17.98
C LYS A 40 7.74 -5.04 19.01
N PRO A 41 7.99 -5.81 20.08
CA PRO A 41 7.02 -6.02 21.14
C PRO A 41 6.51 -4.70 21.73
N GLY A 42 5.20 -4.63 21.97
CA GLY A 42 4.55 -3.44 22.55
C GLY A 42 4.10 -2.38 21.54
N VAL A 43 4.43 -2.51 20.25
CA VAL A 43 3.89 -1.62 19.20
C VAL A 43 2.55 -2.16 18.72
N SER A 44 1.53 -1.29 18.64
CA SER A 44 0.21 -1.69 18.17
C SER A 44 0.14 -1.75 16.64
N GLU A 45 -0.81 -2.52 16.11
CA GLU A 45 -1.12 -2.54 14.67
C GLU A 45 -1.46 -1.13 14.14
N ASN A 46 -2.13 -0.31 14.95
CA ASN A 46 -2.48 1.06 14.59
C ASN A 46 -1.24 1.95 14.43
N ASP A 47 -0.25 1.79 15.31
CA ASP A 47 1.02 2.53 15.23
C ASP A 47 1.81 2.10 13.98
N LEU A 48 1.86 0.79 13.68
CA LEU A 48 2.46 0.29 12.45
C LEU A 48 1.75 0.82 11.20
N PHE A 49 0.42 0.84 11.22
CA PHE A 49 -0.36 1.39 10.10
C PHE A 49 -0.15 2.91 9.95
N ALA A 50 -0.01 3.65 11.05
CA ALA A 50 0.32 5.08 11.02
C ALA A 50 1.71 5.34 10.41
N ILE A 51 2.70 4.49 10.70
CA ILE A 51 4.04 4.55 10.10
C ILE A 51 3.96 4.28 8.59
N MET A 52 3.21 3.27 8.17
CA MET A 52 2.98 2.99 6.75
C MET A 52 2.37 4.21 6.05
N TYR A 53 1.30 4.77 6.62
CA TYR A 53 0.60 5.91 6.05
C TYR A 53 1.48 7.16 6.01
N HIS A 54 2.28 7.41 7.07
CA HIS A 54 3.26 8.48 7.09
C HIS A 54 4.24 8.37 5.92
N GLU A 55 4.82 7.18 5.71
CA GLU A 55 5.81 6.96 4.67
C GLU A 55 5.21 7.05 3.26
N VAL A 56 3.96 6.62 3.06
CA VAL A 56 3.22 6.83 1.81
C VAL A 56 3.03 8.31 1.52
N ILE A 57 2.49 9.09 2.47
CA ILE A 57 2.23 10.53 2.28
C ILE A 57 3.53 11.32 2.10
N ARG A 58 4.57 10.99 2.87
CA ARG A 58 5.88 11.65 2.80
C ARG A 58 6.51 11.58 1.40
N GLN A 59 6.21 10.52 0.65
CA GLN A 59 6.69 10.29 -0.70
C GLN A 59 5.72 10.82 -1.79
N GLY A 60 4.63 11.47 -1.40
CA GLY A 60 3.62 12.00 -2.33
C GLY A 60 2.56 10.98 -2.75
N GLY A 61 2.46 9.83 -2.07
CA GLY A 61 1.32 8.93 -2.22
C GLY A 61 0.03 9.53 -1.64
N GLU A 62 -1.12 8.92 -1.96
CA GLU A 62 -2.43 9.52 -1.67
C GLU A 62 -3.11 8.92 -0.43
N PHE A 63 -3.49 7.64 -0.49
CA PHE A 63 -4.20 6.96 0.58
C PHE A 63 -4.01 5.44 0.51
N ILE A 64 -4.45 4.75 1.57
CA ILE A 64 -4.47 3.28 1.65
C ILE A 64 -5.94 2.85 1.71
N GLU A 65 -6.36 1.99 0.78
CA GLU A 65 -7.76 1.60 0.60
C GLU A 65 -8.36 0.83 1.79
N THR A 66 -7.54 0.07 2.51
CA THR A 66 -8.00 -0.88 3.54
C THR A 66 -7.19 -0.77 4.83
N ARG A 67 -7.62 -1.52 5.86
CA ARG A 67 -6.88 -1.67 7.13
C ARG A 67 -6.39 -3.10 7.33
N LEU A 68 -5.86 -3.68 6.27
CA LEU A 68 -5.39 -5.07 6.21
C LEU A 68 -3.99 -5.24 6.83
N LEU A 69 -3.88 -4.93 8.13
CA LEU A 69 -2.68 -5.12 8.95
C LEU A 69 -3.14 -5.63 10.32
N THR A 70 -2.97 -6.93 10.56
CA THR A 70 -3.45 -7.61 11.77
C THR A 70 -2.38 -8.53 12.35
N SER A 71 -2.50 -8.88 13.63
CA SER A 71 -1.52 -9.65 14.40
C SER A 71 -2.17 -10.73 15.27
N GLY A 72 -1.43 -11.82 15.51
CA GLY A 72 -1.84 -12.91 16.40
C GLY A 72 -3.07 -13.65 15.89
N GLN A 73 -4.01 -13.97 16.80
CA GLN A 73 -5.22 -14.73 16.47
C GLN A 73 -6.15 -13.99 15.50
N ARG A 74 -6.01 -12.68 15.34
CA ARG A 74 -6.86 -11.86 14.47
C ARG A 74 -6.53 -11.98 12.97
N THR A 75 -5.51 -12.75 12.61
CA THR A 75 -5.18 -13.02 11.21
C THR A 75 -5.99 -14.17 10.61
N ASN A 76 -6.79 -14.89 11.41
CA ASN A 76 -7.60 -16.02 10.94
C ASN A 76 -8.96 -16.12 11.68
N PRO A 77 -10.11 -16.02 10.99
CA PRO A 77 -10.22 -15.75 9.55
C PRO A 77 -9.69 -14.35 9.23
N TRP A 78 -9.28 -14.16 7.98
CA TRP A 78 -8.89 -12.86 7.46
C TRP A 78 -10.10 -11.95 7.30
#